data_AF-A0A210PV80-F1
#
_entry.id   AF-A0A210PV80-F1
#
_cell.length_a   1.000
_cell.length_b   1.000
_cell.length_c   1.000
_cell.angle_alpha   90.00
_cell.angle_beta   90.00
_cell.angle_gamma   90.00
#
_symmetry.space_group_name_H-M   'P 1'
#
loop_
_entity.id
_entity.type
_entity.pdbx_description
1 polymer ?
#
loop_
_entity_poly.entity_id
_entity_poly.type
_entity_poly.pdbx_seq_one_letter_code
_entity_poly.pdbx_strand_id
1 'polypeptide(L)'
;METVAFRCTSAPAEYQITSTTTVSLLGSSPSHNDSLYKGQNTESEVDVPVRHIVFIKVHKAAGTTVQNIFLRYGYVKDLVFTLPMYDSTISIRRFVTGYNVRPPPKNKSFDIVRFSRESFSKVQPNDSRYIGIVREPFHQFQFNLQYYRQRYVVNIPGNKAVLEYLLHNDKYMRFRGGGGNTSTYNRMSYDFGFPDSLFWSKDQDEIENYLMKLDNDIDLVMVTEYFDESIVLMRRLLNWDLKYVLYGKLTEKKKKDPRLQIGSIDEKLYRNWATLYIRFL
;
A
#
# COMPACT_ATOMS: atom_id res chain seq x y z
N MET A 1 -8.44 30.55 5.15
CA MET A 1 -8.32 29.07 5.13
C MET A 1 -6.85 28.78 5.03
N GLU A 2 -6.22 28.57 6.18
CA GLU A 2 -4.79 28.35 6.34
C GLU A 2 -4.43 26.89 6.03
N THR A 3 -3.31 26.73 5.35
CA THR A 3 -2.67 25.44 5.05
C THR A 3 -1.92 24.96 6.29
N VAL A 4 -2.39 23.88 6.92
CA VAL A 4 -1.68 23.24 8.04
C VAL A 4 -0.84 22.09 7.47
N ALA A 5 0.48 22.29 7.43
CA ALA A 5 1.46 21.22 7.23
C ALA A 5 1.76 20.59 8.60
N PHE A 6 1.49 19.29 8.76
CA PHE A 6 1.84 18.56 9.98
C PHE A 6 3.31 18.13 9.93
N ARG A 7 4.15 18.74 10.79
CA ARG A 7 5.44 18.21 11.20
C ARG A 7 5.24 17.35 12.46
N CYS A 8 5.78 16.14 12.44
CA CYS A 8 5.76 15.23 13.58
C CYS A 8 6.95 15.54 14.51
N THR A 9 6.67 15.97 15.75
CA THR A 9 7.65 16.03 16.84
C THR A 9 7.11 15.26 18.03
N SER A 10 8.00 14.54 18.70
CA SER A 10 7.74 13.50 19.69
C SER A 10 7.41 14.01 21.11
N ALA A 11 6.65 13.16 21.82
CA ALA A 11 6.46 13.04 23.29
C ALA A 11 5.37 13.94 23.96
N PRO A 12 4.90 13.57 25.18
CA PRO A 12 3.89 12.54 25.43
C PRO A 12 2.61 13.08 26.11
N ALA A 13 1.65 12.17 26.31
CA ALA A 13 0.26 12.38 26.72
C ALA A 13 0.03 13.10 28.05
N GLU A 14 -1.02 13.92 28.11
CA GLU A 14 -1.90 14.06 29.28
C GLU A 14 -3.29 14.55 28.86
N TYR A 15 -4.30 13.96 29.49
CA TYR A 15 -5.73 14.07 29.19
C TYR A 15 -6.39 14.86 30.32
N GLN A 16 -7.04 15.99 30.04
CA GLN A 16 -8.07 16.55 30.93
C GLN A 16 -9.20 17.21 30.14
N ILE A 17 -10.43 16.82 30.50
CA ILE A 17 -11.71 17.37 30.06
C ILE A 17 -12.14 18.40 31.10
N THR A 18 -12.44 19.63 30.70
CA THR A 18 -13.42 20.49 31.40
C THR A 18 -14.12 21.43 30.42
N SER A 19 -15.43 21.47 30.56
CA SER A 19 -16.40 22.34 29.89
C SER A 19 -16.45 23.75 30.50
N THR A 20 -16.85 24.77 29.72
CA THR A 20 -17.97 25.73 29.98
C THR A 20 -17.85 27.01 29.11
N THR A 21 -18.86 27.21 28.25
CA THR A 21 -19.60 28.45 27.87
C THR A 21 -18.91 29.83 27.83
N THR A 22 -18.99 30.52 26.69
CA THR A 22 -19.82 31.75 26.49
C THR A 22 -19.80 32.26 25.05
N VAL A 23 -20.98 32.65 24.56
CA VAL A 23 -21.25 33.33 23.30
C VAL A 23 -21.20 34.84 23.56
N SER A 24 -20.50 35.60 22.73
CA SER A 24 -20.74 37.03 22.55
C SER A 24 -20.58 37.42 21.08
N LEU A 25 -21.72 37.74 20.48
CA LEU A 25 -21.86 38.41 19.19
C LEU A 25 -21.58 39.90 19.39
N LEU A 26 -20.64 40.46 18.63
CA LEU A 26 -20.64 41.88 18.27
C LEU A 26 -20.03 42.02 16.88
N GLY A 27 -20.87 42.46 15.95
CA GLY A 27 -20.50 42.65 14.56
C GLY A 27 -19.82 43.99 14.32
N SER A 28 -19.10 44.03 13.21
CA SER A 28 -18.94 45.21 12.35
C SER A 28 -18.04 44.83 11.17
N SER A 29 -18.63 44.73 9.97
CA SER A 29 -17.88 44.78 8.71
C SER A 29 -17.42 46.21 8.46
N PRO A 30 -16.24 46.39 7.84
CA PRO A 30 -16.22 47.19 6.63
C PRO A 30 -15.29 46.66 5.52
N SER A 31 -15.85 46.70 4.30
CA SER A 31 -15.26 47.06 3.01
C SER A 31 -13.90 46.50 2.55
N HIS A 32 -13.99 45.75 1.45
CA HIS A 32 -13.09 45.70 0.29
C HIS A 32 -11.76 46.47 0.36
N ASN A 33 -10.67 45.72 0.23
CA ASN A 33 -9.49 46.14 -0.51
C ASN A 33 -9.06 44.98 -1.42
N ASP A 34 -9.55 45.01 -2.66
CA ASP A 34 -9.03 44.25 -3.79
C ASP A 34 -7.71 44.85 -4.24
N SER A 35 -6.59 44.32 -3.75
CA SER A 35 -5.32 44.35 -4.48
C SER A 35 -4.28 43.50 -3.76
N LEU A 36 -4.06 42.27 -4.23
CA LEU A 36 -2.73 41.70 -4.50
C LEU A 36 -2.86 40.22 -4.92
N TYR A 37 -3.29 40.00 -6.16
CA TYR A 37 -2.86 38.82 -6.91
C TYR A 37 -2.28 39.33 -8.23
N LYS A 38 -1.05 39.85 -8.16
CA LYS A 38 -0.19 39.84 -9.34
C LYS A 38 0.16 38.39 -9.60
N GLY A 39 -0.63 37.75 -10.45
CA GLY A 39 -0.28 36.48 -11.06
C GLY A 39 1.05 36.64 -11.77
N GLN A 40 2.10 36.08 -11.19
CA GLN A 40 3.27 35.73 -11.99
C GLN A 40 2.81 34.60 -12.91
N ASN A 41 2.57 34.96 -14.18
CA ASN A 41 2.60 34.02 -15.29
C ASN A 41 4.01 33.44 -15.35
N THR A 42 4.30 32.43 -14.54
CA THR A 42 5.25 31.40 -14.94
C THR A 42 4.50 30.60 -15.99
N GLU A 43 4.95 30.66 -17.24
CA GLU A 43 4.55 29.69 -18.26
C GLU A 43 4.63 28.31 -17.62
N SER A 44 3.47 27.73 -17.35
CA SER A 44 3.37 26.42 -16.75
C SER A 44 4.06 25.47 -17.71
N GLU A 45 5.18 24.90 -17.26
CA GLU A 45 5.74 23.68 -17.83
C GLU A 45 4.54 22.78 -18.15
N VAL A 46 4.34 22.47 -19.43
CA VAL A 46 3.23 21.63 -19.86
C VAL A 46 3.45 20.32 -19.16
N ASP A 47 2.74 20.10 -18.04
CA ASP A 47 2.93 18.93 -17.21
C ASP A 47 2.68 17.73 -18.13
N VAL A 48 3.72 16.93 -18.35
CA VAL A 48 3.68 15.81 -19.29
C VAL A 48 3.16 14.60 -18.54
N PRO A 49 2.11 13.91 -19.02
CA PRO A 49 1.59 12.73 -18.34
C PRO A 49 2.67 11.66 -18.13
N VAL A 50 2.85 11.22 -16.88
CA VAL A 50 3.84 10.20 -16.52
C VAL A 50 3.52 8.89 -17.24
N ARG A 51 4.57 8.25 -17.77
CA ARG A 51 4.47 6.96 -18.51
C ARG A 51 5.18 5.82 -17.78
N HIS A 52 6.30 6.12 -17.12
CA HIS A 52 7.11 5.13 -16.41
C HIS A 52 6.62 4.96 -14.97
N ILE A 53 6.09 3.78 -14.63
CA ILE A 53 5.46 3.51 -13.35
C ILE A 53 5.94 2.18 -12.80
N VAL A 54 6.37 2.20 -11.55
CA VAL A 54 6.66 0.99 -10.77
C VAL A 54 5.58 0.83 -9.72
N PHE A 55 4.82 -0.27 -9.81
CA PHE A 55 3.74 -0.55 -8.87
C PHE A 55 4.08 -1.69 -7.91
N ILE A 56 4.17 -1.35 -6.63
CA ILE A 56 4.32 -2.28 -5.50
C ILE A 56 2.92 -2.75 -5.08
N LYS A 57 2.45 -3.82 -5.74
CA LYS A 57 1.10 -4.33 -5.53
C LYS A 57 1.01 -5.26 -4.32
N VAL A 58 0.45 -4.80 -3.22
CA VAL A 58 0.16 -5.67 -2.08
C VAL A 58 -1.04 -6.59 -2.35
N HIS A 59 -0.91 -7.86 -1.94
CA HIS A 59 -2.04 -8.80 -1.99
C HIS A 59 -3.16 -8.37 -1.01
N LYS A 60 -4.39 -8.32 -1.52
CA LYS A 60 -5.62 -7.99 -0.74
C LYS A 60 -5.67 -6.56 -0.18
N ALA A 61 -4.93 -5.64 -0.78
CA ALA A 61 -5.00 -4.20 -0.52
C ALA A 61 -5.51 -3.43 -1.77
N ALA A 62 -6.63 -3.87 -2.36
CA ALA A 62 -7.20 -3.27 -3.59
C ALA A 62 -6.26 -3.14 -4.82
N GLY A 63 -5.06 -3.71 -4.79
CA GLY A 63 -4.06 -3.53 -5.84
C GLY A 63 -4.43 -4.12 -7.20
N THR A 64 -5.43 -5.02 -7.30
CA THR A 64 -5.95 -5.46 -8.62
C THR A 64 -6.72 -4.33 -9.31
N THR A 65 -7.45 -3.51 -8.56
CA THR A 65 -8.16 -2.35 -9.10
C THR A 65 -7.17 -1.33 -9.66
N VAL A 66 -6.14 -0.99 -8.89
CA VAL A 66 -5.06 -0.08 -9.31
C VAL A 66 -4.30 -0.65 -10.52
N GLN A 67 -3.98 -1.95 -10.49
CA GLN A 67 -3.37 -2.60 -11.65
C GLN A 67 -4.23 -2.47 -12.91
N ASN A 68 -5.55 -2.63 -12.81
CA ASN A 68 -6.45 -2.47 -13.96
C ASN A 68 -6.53 -1.02 -14.46
N ILE A 69 -6.33 -0.03 -13.58
CA ILE A 69 -6.17 1.38 -14.00
C ILE A 69 -4.90 1.53 -14.84
N PHE A 70 -3.76 1.05 -14.35
CA PHE A 70 -2.49 1.11 -15.08
C PHE A 70 -2.52 0.34 -16.40
N LEU A 71 -3.12 -0.86 -16.42
CA LEU A 71 -3.27 -1.67 -17.63
C LEU A 71 -4.11 -0.94 -18.69
N ARG A 72 -5.22 -0.31 -18.30
CA ARG A 72 -6.06 0.45 -19.25
C ARG A 72 -5.36 1.69 -19.77
N TYR A 73 -4.68 2.43 -18.90
CA TYR A 73 -3.91 3.60 -19.33
C TYR A 73 -2.83 3.20 -20.33
N GLY A 74 -2.01 2.21 -19.99
CA GLY A 74 -0.94 1.79 -20.88
C GLY A 74 -1.44 1.15 -22.18
N TYR A 75 -2.59 0.47 -22.17
CA TYR A 75 -3.23 0.04 -23.41
C TYR A 75 -3.59 1.25 -24.32
N VAL A 76 -4.22 2.29 -23.77
CA VAL A 76 -4.61 3.48 -24.54
C VAL A 76 -3.40 4.30 -25.01
N LYS A 77 -2.28 4.24 -24.29
CA LYS A 77 -1.06 5.01 -24.57
C LYS A 77 0.05 4.21 -25.26
N ASP A 78 -0.23 2.97 -25.67
CA ASP A 78 0.72 2.02 -26.27
C ASP A 78 2.00 1.82 -25.43
N LEU A 79 1.81 1.59 -24.12
CA LEU A 79 2.88 1.35 -23.15
C LEU A 79 3.22 -0.14 -23.05
N VAL A 80 4.49 -0.42 -22.76
CA VAL A 80 5.06 -1.75 -22.60
C VAL A 80 4.99 -2.18 -21.14
N PHE A 81 4.32 -3.30 -20.86
CA PHE A 81 4.18 -3.85 -19.52
C PHE A 81 5.16 -4.98 -19.25
N THR A 82 5.60 -5.10 -18.00
CA THR A 82 6.28 -6.32 -17.55
C THR A 82 5.29 -7.47 -17.47
N LEU A 83 5.54 -8.54 -18.23
CA LEU A 83 4.72 -9.75 -18.21
C LEU A 83 5.52 -10.93 -17.67
N PRO A 84 5.00 -11.66 -16.67
CA PRO A 84 5.64 -12.88 -16.20
C PRO A 84 5.65 -13.95 -17.29
N MET A 85 6.70 -14.79 -17.32
CA MET A 85 6.84 -15.89 -18.29
C MET A 85 5.89 -17.06 -18.00
N TYR A 86 5.78 -17.49 -16.74
CA TYR A 86 5.14 -18.77 -16.37
C TYR A 86 4.05 -18.67 -15.30
N ASP A 87 4.08 -17.65 -14.43
CA ASP A 87 3.13 -17.49 -13.32
C ASP A 87 2.25 -16.25 -13.56
N SER A 88 1.18 -16.13 -12.80
CA SER A 88 0.35 -14.92 -12.67
C SER A 88 1.08 -13.71 -12.06
N THR A 89 2.27 -13.93 -11.48
CA THR A 89 3.08 -12.94 -10.75
C THR A 89 4.58 -13.07 -10.98
N ILE A 90 5.29 -11.95 -11.03
CA ILE A 90 6.76 -11.90 -10.90
C ILE A 90 7.06 -11.87 -9.40
N SER A 91 7.88 -12.81 -8.90
CA SER A 91 8.20 -12.88 -7.46
C SER A 91 8.97 -11.64 -7.01
N ILE A 92 8.57 -11.06 -5.88
CA ILE A 92 9.15 -9.82 -5.38
C ILE A 92 10.63 -9.94 -4.95
N ARG A 93 11.07 -11.14 -4.59
CA ARG A 93 12.45 -11.41 -4.17
C ARG A 93 13.33 -12.02 -5.26
N ARG A 94 12.84 -12.13 -6.50
CA ARG A 94 13.62 -12.66 -7.61
C ARG A 94 14.05 -11.53 -8.52
N PHE A 95 15.34 -11.54 -8.90
CA PHE A 95 15.84 -10.67 -9.94
C PHE A 95 15.03 -10.82 -11.22
N VAL A 96 14.90 -9.72 -11.95
CA VAL A 96 14.29 -9.71 -13.27
C VAL A 96 15.31 -10.28 -14.22
N THR A 97 14.92 -11.37 -14.85
CA THR A 97 15.74 -12.14 -15.76
C THR A 97 14.88 -12.47 -16.99
N GLY A 98 15.52 -12.80 -18.10
CA GLY A 98 14.79 -13.31 -19.27
C GLY A 98 14.03 -14.62 -18.99
N TYR A 99 14.30 -15.28 -17.86
CA TYR A 99 13.63 -16.51 -17.45
C TYR A 99 12.29 -16.28 -16.74
N ASN A 100 12.10 -15.15 -16.04
CA ASN A 100 10.87 -14.88 -15.28
C ASN A 100 10.02 -13.74 -15.86
N VAL A 101 10.58 -12.91 -16.74
CA VAL A 101 9.87 -11.80 -17.42
C VAL A 101 10.07 -11.90 -18.92
N ARG A 102 8.98 -11.73 -19.68
CA ARG A 102 9.05 -11.64 -21.15
C ARG A 102 9.83 -10.39 -21.55
N PRO A 103 10.79 -10.49 -22.48
CA PRO A 103 11.54 -9.31 -22.91
C PRO A 103 10.59 -8.27 -23.54
N PRO A 104 10.90 -6.98 -23.40
CA PRO A 104 10.17 -5.96 -24.11
C PRO A 104 10.40 -6.10 -25.64
N PRO A 105 9.56 -5.46 -26.48
CA PRO A 105 9.83 -5.36 -27.91
C PRO A 105 11.23 -4.79 -28.18
N LYS A 106 11.82 -5.14 -29.34
CA LYS A 106 13.15 -4.64 -29.73
C LYS A 106 13.19 -3.11 -29.61
N ASN A 107 14.25 -2.59 -28.98
CA ASN A 107 14.50 -1.16 -28.74
C ASN A 107 13.46 -0.44 -27.86
N LYS A 108 12.63 -1.16 -27.08
CA LYS A 108 11.77 -0.58 -26.05
C LYS A 108 12.20 -1.03 -24.65
N SER A 109 12.04 -0.16 -23.66
CA SER A 109 12.08 -0.49 -22.22
C SER A 109 10.67 -0.83 -21.72
N PHE A 110 10.56 -1.27 -20.46
CA PHE A 110 9.25 -1.37 -19.82
C PHE A 110 8.81 0.00 -19.30
N ASP A 111 7.57 0.38 -19.63
CA ASP A 111 6.92 1.56 -19.10
C ASP A 111 6.24 1.27 -17.76
N ILE A 112 5.53 0.15 -17.65
CA ILE A 112 4.80 -0.18 -16.42
C ILE A 112 5.30 -1.50 -15.86
N VAL A 113 5.92 -1.41 -14.69
CA VAL A 113 6.49 -2.53 -13.96
C VAL A 113 5.57 -2.94 -12.83
N ARG A 114 5.21 -4.22 -12.84
CA ARG A 114 4.51 -4.89 -11.77
C ARG A 114 5.56 -5.64 -10.93
N PHE A 115 5.97 -5.03 -9.81
CA PHE A 115 6.83 -5.57 -8.73
C PHE A 115 8.36 -5.50 -8.85
N SER A 116 8.98 -5.38 -7.66
CA SER A 116 10.39 -5.51 -7.29
C SER A 116 11.21 -4.21 -7.33
N ARG A 117 11.55 -3.71 -6.12
CA ARG A 117 12.42 -2.55 -5.86
C ARG A 117 13.83 -2.78 -6.39
N GLU A 118 14.50 -3.87 -5.99
CA GLU A 118 15.93 -4.08 -6.32
C GLU A 118 16.17 -4.54 -7.74
N SER A 119 15.19 -5.19 -8.36
CA SER A 119 15.36 -5.74 -9.71
C SER A 119 15.08 -4.70 -10.79
N PHE A 120 14.25 -3.71 -10.51
CA PHE A 120 13.83 -2.72 -11.50
C PHE A 120 14.45 -1.33 -11.31
N SER A 121 14.92 -0.95 -10.11
CA SER A 121 15.61 0.34 -9.94
C SER A 121 16.83 0.50 -10.86
N LYS A 122 17.46 -0.61 -11.29
CA LYS A 122 18.61 -0.60 -12.20
C LYS A 122 18.26 -0.49 -13.68
N VAL A 123 16.99 -0.70 -14.05
CA VAL A 123 16.55 -0.79 -15.46
C VAL A 123 15.40 0.17 -15.79
N GLN A 124 14.93 0.93 -14.80
CA GLN A 124 13.86 1.90 -14.97
C GLN A 124 14.42 3.27 -15.34
N PRO A 125 13.74 4.01 -16.23
CA PRO A 125 14.06 5.41 -16.52
C PRO A 125 14.00 6.29 -15.27
N ASN A 126 14.80 7.35 -15.25
CA ASN A 126 14.91 8.26 -14.09
C ASN A 126 13.61 9.02 -13.77
N ASP A 127 12.69 9.14 -14.74
CA ASP A 127 11.38 9.77 -14.57
C ASP A 127 10.29 8.80 -14.07
N SER A 128 10.68 7.59 -13.66
CA SER A 128 9.76 6.59 -13.13
C SER A 128 9.16 7.00 -11.79
N ARG A 129 7.84 6.83 -11.66
CA ARG A 129 7.13 7.02 -10.39
C ARG A 129 6.86 5.69 -9.69
N TYR A 130 7.23 5.61 -8.43
CA TYR A 130 7.08 4.44 -7.56
C TYR A 130 5.83 4.60 -6.71
N ILE A 131 4.88 3.70 -6.91
CA ILE A 131 3.59 3.71 -6.23
C ILE A 131 3.42 2.40 -5.47
N GLY A 132 3.12 2.49 -4.18
CA GLY A 132 2.72 1.36 -3.35
C GLY A 132 1.25 1.44 -2.97
N ILE A 133 0.70 0.34 -2.49
CA ILE A 133 -0.62 0.34 -1.85
C ILE A 133 -0.59 -0.51 -0.58
N VAL A 134 -1.12 0.02 0.51
CA VAL A 134 -1.26 -0.66 1.80
C VAL A 134 -2.72 -0.75 2.20
N ARG A 135 -2.96 -1.51 3.26
CA ARG A 135 -4.25 -1.71 3.89
C ARG A 135 -4.06 -1.78 5.38
N GLU A 136 -5.11 -1.51 6.16
CA GLU A 136 -5.11 -1.87 7.57
C GLU A 136 -4.69 -3.36 7.75
N PRO A 137 -3.62 -3.64 8.53
CA PRO A 137 -3.01 -4.98 8.63
C PRO A 137 -3.99 -6.10 9.03
N PHE A 138 -4.84 -5.85 10.01
CA PHE A 138 -5.76 -6.88 10.50
C PHE A 138 -6.83 -7.22 9.46
N HIS A 139 -7.41 -6.21 8.80
CA HIS A 139 -8.28 -6.40 7.64
C HIS A 139 -7.58 -7.17 6.53
N GLN A 140 -6.32 -6.85 6.21
CA GLN A 140 -5.57 -7.61 5.21
C GLN A 140 -5.45 -9.08 5.59
N PHE A 141 -5.10 -9.37 6.85
CA PHE A 141 -5.04 -10.73 7.40
C PHE A 141 -6.37 -11.49 7.27
N GLN A 142 -7.48 -10.87 7.68
CA GLN A 142 -8.82 -11.45 7.56
C GLN A 142 -9.16 -11.80 6.11
N PHE A 143 -8.91 -10.87 5.18
CA PHE A 143 -9.15 -11.10 3.75
C PHE A 143 -8.25 -12.21 3.20
N ASN A 144 -6.98 -12.27 3.61
CA ASN A 144 -6.06 -13.32 3.21
C ASN A 144 -6.53 -14.68 3.69
N LEU A 145 -6.97 -14.80 4.95
CA LEU A 145 -7.52 -16.04 5.50
C LEU A 145 -8.73 -16.53 4.71
N GLN A 146 -9.72 -15.66 4.53
CA GLN A 146 -10.98 -16.02 3.86
C GLN A 146 -10.76 -16.36 2.38
N TYR A 147 -9.84 -15.64 1.71
CA TYR A 147 -9.59 -15.84 0.29
C TYR A 147 -8.76 -17.08 -0.02
N TYR A 148 -7.65 -17.29 0.71
CA TYR A 148 -6.71 -18.36 0.41
C TYR A 148 -7.02 -19.66 1.16
N ARG A 149 -7.90 -19.61 2.18
CA ARG A 149 -8.28 -20.78 2.99
C ARG A 149 -7.07 -21.59 3.43
N GLN A 150 -6.12 -20.87 4.02
CA GLN A 150 -4.82 -21.36 4.48
C GLN A 150 -5.01 -22.66 5.23
N ARG A 151 -4.56 -23.78 4.66
CA ARG A 151 -4.80 -25.12 5.23
C ARG A 151 -4.31 -25.23 6.68
N TYR A 152 -3.23 -24.54 7.02
CA TYR A 152 -2.66 -24.51 8.38
C TYR A 152 -3.53 -23.74 9.40
N VAL A 153 -4.53 -22.99 8.96
CA VAL A 153 -5.56 -22.40 9.83
C VAL A 153 -6.87 -23.18 9.69
N VAL A 154 -7.29 -23.49 8.46
CA VAL A 154 -8.58 -24.14 8.18
C VAL A 154 -8.65 -25.58 8.70
N ASN A 155 -7.52 -26.28 8.83
CA ASN A 155 -7.46 -27.65 9.35
C ASN A 155 -7.33 -27.69 10.87
N ILE A 156 -7.28 -26.55 11.55
CA ILE A 156 -7.31 -26.52 13.02
C ILE A 156 -8.70 -27.01 13.47
N PRO A 157 -8.78 -28.07 14.30
CA PRO A 157 -10.06 -28.59 14.77
C PRO A 157 -10.84 -27.57 15.61
N GLY A 158 -12.17 -27.65 15.55
CA GLY A 158 -13.07 -26.81 16.33
C GLY A 158 -13.67 -25.63 15.55
N ASN A 159 -14.42 -24.79 16.26
CA ASN A 159 -15.16 -23.65 15.70
C ASN A 159 -14.43 -22.30 15.84
N LYS A 160 -13.27 -22.28 16.51
CA LYS A 160 -12.46 -21.07 16.78
C LYS A 160 -11.04 -21.22 16.23
N ALA A 161 -10.92 -21.66 14.97
CA ALA A 161 -9.62 -21.93 14.34
C ALA A 161 -8.69 -20.70 14.27
N VAL A 162 -9.25 -19.51 14.04
CA VAL A 162 -8.45 -18.26 13.98
C VAL A 162 -7.87 -17.90 15.35
N LEU A 163 -8.68 -18.02 16.41
CA LEU A 163 -8.23 -17.76 17.78
C LEU A 163 -7.12 -18.74 18.17
N GLU A 164 -7.32 -20.03 17.93
CA GLU A 164 -6.32 -21.09 18.20
C GLU A 164 -5.02 -20.84 17.40
N TYR A 165 -5.14 -20.39 16.15
CA TYR A 165 -3.99 -20.00 15.33
C TYR A 165 -3.21 -18.82 15.93
N LEU A 166 -3.90 -17.78 16.40
CA LEU A 166 -3.27 -16.57 16.93
C LEU A 166 -2.61 -16.82 18.29
N LEU A 167 -3.24 -17.64 19.15
CA LEU A 167 -2.71 -18.04 20.45
C LEU A 167 -1.44 -18.91 20.34
N HIS A 168 -1.35 -19.74 19.29
CA HIS A 168 -0.25 -20.69 19.09
C HIS A 168 0.41 -20.51 17.70
N ASN A 169 0.69 -19.26 17.33
CA ASN A 169 1.17 -18.91 15.99
C ASN A 169 2.50 -19.60 15.62
N ASP A 170 3.40 -19.77 16.58
CA ASP A 170 4.69 -20.45 16.44
C ASP A 170 4.52 -21.91 16.01
N LYS A 171 3.55 -22.62 16.59
CA LYS A 171 3.19 -23.99 16.23
C LYS A 171 2.73 -24.08 14.78
N TYR A 172 1.80 -23.21 14.36
CA TYR A 172 1.15 -23.33 13.05
C TYR A 172 1.95 -22.74 11.89
N MET A 173 2.82 -21.75 12.14
CA MET A 173 3.72 -21.21 11.12
C MET A 173 4.85 -22.17 10.75
N ARG A 174 5.41 -22.88 11.74
CA ARG A 174 6.56 -23.79 11.57
C ARG A 174 6.26 -24.98 10.65
N PHE A 175 4.99 -25.32 10.41
CA PHE A 175 4.60 -26.33 9.41
C PHE A 175 4.99 -25.97 7.97
N ARG A 176 5.51 -24.77 7.69
CA ARG A 176 6.23 -24.48 6.44
C ARG A 176 7.72 -24.75 6.62
N GLY A 177 8.13 -26.01 6.41
CA GLY A 177 9.52 -26.44 6.39
C GLY A 177 10.34 -25.77 5.29
N GLY A 178 10.75 -24.52 5.50
CA GLY A 178 11.59 -23.77 4.56
C GLY A 178 11.57 -22.24 4.68
N GLY A 179 11.33 -21.67 5.87
CA GLY A 179 11.62 -20.24 6.15
C GLY A 179 10.84 -19.17 5.39
N GLY A 180 9.90 -19.55 4.51
CA GLY A 180 9.13 -18.60 3.71
C GLY A 180 8.04 -17.89 4.52
N ASN A 181 7.98 -16.56 4.43
CA ASN A 181 6.94 -15.77 5.09
C ASN A 181 5.53 -16.20 4.63
N THR A 182 4.62 -16.42 5.57
CA THR A 182 3.25 -16.81 5.31
C THR A 182 2.44 -15.63 4.78
N SER A 183 1.36 -15.88 4.04
CA SER A 183 0.43 -14.80 3.64
C SER A 183 -0.34 -14.18 4.81
N THR A 184 -0.14 -14.69 6.03
CA THR A 184 -0.83 -14.27 7.25
C THR A 184 0.03 -13.41 8.16
N TYR A 185 1.36 -13.37 7.97
CA TYR A 185 2.28 -12.65 8.84
C TYR A 185 3.05 -11.58 8.07
N ASN A 186 2.96 -10.32 8.47
CA ASN A 186 3.71 -9.19 7.90
C ASN A 186 3.72 -9.17 6.35
N ARG A 187 2.60 -9.53 5.71
CA ARG A 187 2.56 -9.76 4.26
C ARG A 187 2.85 -8.47 3.48
N MET A 188 2.38 -7.32 3.96
CA MET A 188 2.71 -6.03 3.35
C MET A 188 4.20 -5.75 3.42
N SER A 189 4.85 -5.94 4.57
CA SER A 189 6.30 -5.77 4.71
C SER A 189 7.06 -6.66 3.72
N TYR A 190 6.58 -7.89 3.49
CA TYR A 190 7.17 -8.77 2.46
C TYR A 190 6.98 -8.21 1.05
N ASP A 191 5.77 -7.72 0.76
CA ASP A 191 5.42 -7.08 -0.52
C ASP A 191 6.10 -5.70 -0.70
N PHE A 192 6.68 -5.10 0.34
CA PHE A 192 7.51 -3.89 0.25
C PHE A 192 9.02 -4.20 0.27
N GLY A 193 9.40 -5.48 0.36
CA GLY A 193 10.78 -5.93 0.21
C GLY A 193 11.62 -5.87 1.49
N PHE A 194 11.01 -5.83 2.67
CA PHE A 194 11.75 -5.86 3.94
C PHE A 194 12.75 -7.04 3.98
N PRO A 195 13.95 -6.87 4.55
CA PRO A 195 14.91 -7.96 4.75
C PRO A 195 14.32 -9.10 5.57
N ASP A 196 14.67 -10.35 5.26
CA ASP A 196 14.16 -11.53 5.98
C ASP A 196 14.57 -11.54 7.46
N SER A 197 15.72 -10.93 7.81
CA SER A 197 16.17 -10.75 9.20
C SER A 197 15.16 -9.96 10.03
N LEU A 198 14.53 -8.94 9.44
CA LEU A 198 13.59 -8.07 10.14
C LEU A 198 12.31 -8.81 10.55
N PHE A 199 11.90 -9.87 9.83
CA PHE A 199 10.65 -10.59 10.15
C PHE A 199 10.67 -11.31 11.50
N TRP A 200 11.86 -11.59 12.01
CA TRP A 200 12.10 -12.32 13.25
C TRP A 200 12.82 -11.47 14.30
N SER A 201 13.37 -10.34 13.87
CA SER A 201 13.95 -9.31 14.73
C SER A 201 12.85 -8.42 15.32
N LYS A 202 13.10 -7.89 16.51
CA LYS A 202 12.30 -6.79 17.10
C LYS A 202 13.09 -5.48 17.14
N ASP A 203 14.23 -5.43 16.46
CA ASP A 203 15.07 -4.24 16.36
C ASP A 203 14.29 -3.10 15.70
N GLN A 204 13.93 -2.10 16.49
CA GLN A 204 13.15 -0.97 16.00
C GLN A 204 13.99 -0.05 15.12
N ASP A 205 15.30 0.06 15.39
CA ASP A 205 16.17 0.98 14.66
C ASP A 205 16.37 0.49 13.23
N GLU A 206 16.57 -0.81 13.01
CA GLU A 206 16.66 -1.35 11.65
C GLU A 206 15.32 -1.21 10.88
N ILE A 207 14.18 -1.35 11.57
CA ILE A 207 12.87 -1.20 10.94
C ILE A 207 12.63 0.27 10.55
N GLU A 208 12.90 1.22 11.45
CA GLU A 208 12.78 2.66 11.17
C GLU A 208 13.73 3.11 10.05
N ASN A 209 14.98 2.62 10.05
CA ASN A 209 15.92 2.88 8.96
C ASN A 209 15.40 2.37 7.60
N TYR A 210 14.73 1.21 7.59
CA TYR A 210 14.13 0.69 6.36
C TYR A 210 12.90 1.50 5.93
N LEU A 211 12.11 2.02 6.88
CA LEU A 211 10.98 2.90 6.57
C LEU A 211 11.43 4.23 5.99
N MET A 212 12.45 4.86 6.55
CA MET A 212 13.05 6.08 5.99
C MET A 212 13.55 5.85 4.56
N LYS A 213 14.13 4.68 4.30
CA LYS A 213 14.51 4.29 2.95
C LYS A 213 13.30 4.18 2.02
N LEU A 214 12.22 3.55 2.45
CA LEU A 214 10.99 3.47 1.66
C LEU A 214 10.37 4.84 1.39
N ASP A 215 10.40 5.76 2.36
CA ASP A 215 9.89 7.13 2.22
C ASP A 215 10.65 7.91 1.14
N ASN A 216 11.95 7.70 1.03
CA ASN A 216 12.77 8.29 -0.03
C ASN A 216 12.58 7.64 -1.42
N ASP A 217 12.18 6.37 -1.46
CA ASP A 217 12.11 5.58 -2.70
C ASP A 217 10.71 5.56 -3.34
N ILE A 218 9.66 5.86 -2.58
CA ILE A 218 8.27 5.68 -3.00
C ILE A 218 7.58 7.03 -3.05
N ASP A 219 7.21 7.47 -4.25
CA ASP A 219 6.53 8.75 -4.47
C ASP A 219 5.12 8.79 -3.85
N LEU A 220 4.42 7.65 -3.76
CA LEU A 220 3.10 7.55 -3.16
C LEU A 220 2.80 6.17 -2.60
N VAL A 221 2.39 6.12 -1.33
CA VAL A 221 1.77 4.94 -0.72
C VAL A 221 0.26 5.16 -0.60
N MET A 222 -0.51 4.47 -1.44
CA MET A 222 -1.97 4.50 -1.39
C MET A 222 -2.50 3.73 -0.18
N VAL A 223 -3.59 4.20 0.44
CA VAL A 223 -4.23 3.53 1.58
C VAL A 223 -5.59 3.00 1.16
N THR A 224 -5.81 1.68 1.30
CA THR A 224 -7.06 1.02 0.87
C THR A 224 -8.30 1.59 1.58
N GLU A 225 -8.16 2.01 2.83
CA GLU A 225 -9.23 2.61 3.62
C GLU A 225 -9.63 4.02 3.12
N TYR A 226 -8.72 4.70 2.40
CA TYR A 226 -8.90 6.01 1.77
C TYR A 226 -8.68 5.89 0.25
N PHE A 227 -9.29 4.86 -0.36
CA PHE A 227 -8.95 4.47 -1.73
C PHE A 227 -9.29 5.57 -2.74
N ASP A 228 -10.43 6.22 -2.59
CA ASP A 228 -10.90 7.25 -3.51
C ASP A 228 -9.96 8.48 -3.46
N GLU A 229 -9.56 8.90 -2.26
CA GLU A 229 -8.57 9.97 -2.04
C GLU A 229 -7.20 9.58 -2.57
N SER A 230 -6.78 8.33 -2.33
CA SER A 230 -5.51 7.80 -2.84
C SER A 230 -5.47 7.82 -4.36
N ILE A 231 -6.60 7.56 -5.04
CA ILE A 231 -6.71 7.66 -6.50
C ILE A 231 -6.59 9.11 -6.97
N VAL A 232 -7.16 10.08 -6.24
CA VAL A 232 -6.99 11.51 -6.54
C VAL A 232 -5.53 11.93 -6.43
N LEU A 233 -4.83 11.50 -5.38
CA LEU A 233 -3.39 11.76 -5.20
C LEU A 233 -2.56 11.12 -6.32
N MET A 234 -2.82 9.85 -6.63
CA MET A 234 -2.17 9.12 -7.72
C MET A 234 -2.38 9.83 -9.06
N ARG A 235 -3.61 10.30 -9.35
CA ARG A 235 -3.92 11.05 -10.57
C ARG A 235 -3.08 12.33 -10.68
N ARG A 236 -2.96 13.08 -9.58
CA ARG A 236 -2.18 14.32 -9.53
C ARG A 236 -0.68 14.02 -9.70
N LEU A 237 -0.16 13.02 -8.99
CA LEU A 237 1.24 12.59 -9.10
C LEU A 237 1.61 12.20 -10.54
N LEU A 238 0.73 11.47 -11.22
CA LEU A 238 0.98 10.98 -12.58
C LEU A 238 0.59 12.00 -13.66
N ASN A 239 -0.04 13.11 -13.26
CA ASN A 239 -0.63 14.10 -14.15
C ASN A 239 -1.50 13.45 -15.25
N TRP A 240 -2.45 12.63 -14.81
CA TRP A 240 -3.39 11.95 -15.70
C TRP A 240 -4.75 12.63 -15.73
N ASP A 241 -5.40 12.61 -16.89
CA ASP A 241 -6.82 12.96 -16.98
C ASP A 241 -7.67 12.05 -16.08
N LEU A 242 -8.75 12.61 -15.52
CA LEU A 242 -9.68 11.87 -14.66
C LEU A 242 -10.21 10.59 -15.33
N LYS A 243 -10.49 10.64 -16.64
CA LYS A 243 -11.01 9.50 -17.42
C LYS A 243 -10.12 8.26 -17.35
N TYR A 244 -8.82 8.42 -17.12
CA TYR A 244 -7.87 7.31 -17.05
C TYR A 244 -7.81 6.63 -15.69
N VAL A 245 -8.24 7.30 -14.62
CA VAL A 245 -8.22 6.74 -13.26
C VAL A 245 -9.58 6.21 -12.80
N LEU A 246 -10.63 6.32 -13.62
CA LEU A 246 -11.96 5.80 -13.29
C LEU A 246 -11.92 4.28 -13.10
N TYR A 247 -12.53 3.75 -12.04
CA TYR A 247 -12.63 2.30 -11.79
C TYR A 247 -14.05 1.89 -11.40
N GLY A 248 -14.38 0.64 -11.72
CA GLY A 248 -15.59 0.00 -11.24
C GLY A 248 -15.33 -0.80 -9.98
N LYS A 249 -16.29 -0.78 -9.04
CA LYS A 249 -16.24 -1.62 -7.84
C LYS A 249 -16.64 -3.06 -8.18
N LEU A 250 -15.67 -3.89 -8.50
CA LEU A 250 -15.88 -5.33 -8.64
C LEU A 250 -15.94 -5.97 -7.26
N THR A 251 -17.14 -6.21 -6.74
CA THR A 251 -17.33 -6.92 -5.48
C THR A 251 -17.51 -8.41 -5.75
N GLU A 252 -16.48 -9.22 -5.53
CA GLU A 252 -16.66 -10.67 -5.46
C GLU A 252 -17.16 -11.06 -4.06
N LYS A 253 -18.45 -11.37 -3.92
CA LYS A 253 -18.99 -11.98 -2.70
C LYS A 253 -18.57 -13.46 -2.66
N LYS A 254 -17.36 -13.75 -2.16
CA LYS A 254 -16.98 -15.14 -1.86
C LYS A 254 -17.68 -15.61 -0.59
N LYS A 255 -18.18 -16.85 -0.61
CA LYS A 255 -18.76 -17.51 0.58
C LYS A 255 -17.69 -17.59 1.66
N LYS A 256 -17.93 -16.88 2.77
CA LYS A 256 -17.06 -16.91 3.95
C LYS A 256 -17.02 -18.34 4.51
N ASP A 257 -15.84 -18.79 4.92
CA ASP A 257 -15.70 -20.04 5.64
C ASP A 257 -16.11 -19.80 7.10
N PRO A 258 -17.13 -20.51 7.63
CA PRO A 258 -17.57 -20.34 9.02
C PRO A 258 -16.49 -20.66 10.05
N ARG A 259 -15.46 -21.46 9.70
CA ARG A 259 -14.33 -21.77 10.59
C ARG A 259 -13.36 -20.60 10.74
N LEU A 260 -13.38 -19.66 9.79
CA LEU A 260 -12.51 -18.49 9.74
C LEU A 260 -13.21 -17.24 10.27
N GLN A 261 -14.16 -17.41 11.18
CA GLN A 261 -14.79 -16.30 11.88
C GLN A 261 -13.78 -15.61 12.79
N ILE A 262 -13.93 -14.29 12.89
CA ILE A 262 -13.07 -13.44 13.69
C ILE A 262 -13.79 -13.15 15.01
N GLY A 263 -13.11 -13.43 16.11
CA GLY A 263 -13.54 -13.08 17.46
C GLY A 263 -13.11 -11.67 17.86
N SER A 264 -13.69 -11.16 18.95
CA SER A 264 -13.42 -9.80 19.45
C SER A 264 -11.97 -9.59 19.94
N ILE A 265 -11.28 -10.65 20.35
CA ILE A 265 -9.89 -10.57 20.85
C ILE A 265 -8.84 -10.79 19.76
N ASP A 266 -9.23 -11.33 18.61
CA ASP A 266 -8.32 -11.77 17.55
C ASP A 266 -7.49 -10.60 17.00
N GLU A 267 -8.10 -9.40 16.91
CA GLU A 267 -7.40 -8.21 16.46
C GLU A 267 -6.24 -7.85 17.39
N LYS A 268 -6.49 -7.85 18.69
CA LYS A 268 -5.48 -7.54 19.70
C LYS A 268 -4.35 -8.57 19.68
N LEU A 269 -4.70 -9.85 19.57
CA LEU A 269 -3.71 -10.93 19.45
C LEU A 269 -2.86 -10.77 18.19
N TYR A 270 -3.50 -10.46 17.06
CA TYR A 270 -2.80 -10.24 15.80
C TYR A 270 -1.83 -9.06 15.87
N ARG A 271 -2.28 -7.91 16.38
CA ARG A 271 -1.45 -6.69 16.52
C ARG A 271 -0.25 -6.91 17.43
N ASN A 272 -0.41 -7.69 18.51
CA ASN A 272 0.70 -8.03 19.41
C ASN A 272 1.72 -8.97 18.77
N TRP A 273 1.27 -9.83 17.86
CA TRP A 273 2.11 -10.83 17.21
C TRP A 273 2.83 -10.26 15.98
N ALA A 274 2.11 -9.54 15.12
CA ALA A 274 2.64 -9.03 13.87
C ALA A 274 3.15 -7.59 14.03
N THR A 275 4.40 -7.46 14.48
CA THR A 275 4.96 -6.19 14.96
C THR A 275 5.67 -5.36 13.89
N LEU A 276 5.99 -5.92 12.71
CA LEU A 276 6.58 -5.15 11.59
C LEU A 276 5.57 -4.35 10.79
N TYR A 277 4.31 -4.42 11.20
CA TYR A 277 3.31 -3.47 10.79
C TYR A 277 3.52 -2.17 11.58
N ILE A 278 4.57 -1.42 11.23
CA ILE A 278 4.75 -0.08 11.77
C ILE A 278 3.67 0.85 11.22
N ARG A 279 3.30 1.78 12.11
CA ARG A 279 2.58 3.03 11.93
C ARG A 279 2.88 3.74 10.59
N PHE A 280 2.24 3.28 9.51
CA PHE A 280 2.15 4.05 8.25
C PHE A 280 1.12 5.20 8.35
N LEU A 281 0.58 5.46 9.53
CA LEU A 281 -0.41 6.48 9.85
C LEU A 281 0.04 7.29 11.07
#